data_AF-A0A9X1B6X1-F1
#
_entry.id   AF-A0A9X1B6X1-F1
#
_cell.length_a   1.000
_cell.length_b   1.000
_cell.length_c   1.000
_cell.angle_alpha   90.00
_cell.angle_beta   90.00
_cell.angle_gamma   90.00
#
_symmetry.space_group_name_H-M   'P 1'
#
loop_
_entity.id
_entity.type
_entity.pdbx_description
1 polymer ?
#
loop_
_entity_poly.entity_id
_entity_poly.type
_entity_poly.pdbx_seq_one_letter_code
_entity_poly.pdbx_strand_id
1 'polypeptide(L)'
;MKNNMKLGLVIVLVVVVGFLYLRWGPKSWEVQITGATGDGRDVQYRIETVKAGTADTLIFRNEDAGFTPPYFKFDSARLQSIARRVGQACPEKAVHINGYGLRIPWLNMFPNAVSINAPERCRKAPTENAAVHH
;
A
#
# COMPACT_ATOMS: atom_id res chain seq x y z
N MET A 1 -22.91 -37.07 -17.76
CA MET A 1 -22.83 -35.66 -18.23
C MET A 1 -22.68 -34.62 -17.10
N LYS A 2 -23.45 -34.67 -16.00
CA LYS A 2 -23.40 -33.68 -14.90
C LYS A 2 -22.02 -33.52 -14.23
N ASN A 3 -21.25 -34.58 -14.05
CA ASN A 3 -19.96 -34.51 -13.34
C ASN A 3 -18.84 -33.87 -14.16
N ASN A 4 -18.80 -34.11 -15.48
CA ASN A 4 -17.82 -33.48 -16.38
C ASN A 4 -18.09 -31.98 -16.54
N MET A 5 -19.37 -31.58 -16.51
CA MET A 5 -19.76 -30.17 -16.53
C MET A 5 -19.42 -29.46 -15.21
N LYS A 6 -19.62 -30.12 -14.06
CA LYS A 6 -19.16 -29.60 -12.76
C LYS A 6 -17.64 -29.45 -12.71
N LEU A 7 -16.90 -30.43 -13.22
CA LEU A 7 -15.43 -30.37 -13.28
C LEU A 7 -14.94 -29.21 -14.15
N GLY A 8 -15.54 -29.03 -15.34
CA GLY A 8 -15.22 -27.88 -16.20
C GLY A 8 -15.50 -26.53 -15.53
N LEU A 9 -16.63 -26.41 -14.82
CA LEU A 9 -17.02 -25.19 -14.11
C LEU A 9 -16.06 -24.88 -12.95
N VAL A 10 -15.62 -25.90 -12.21
CA VAL A 10 -14.61 -25.74 -11.15
C VAL A 10 -13.26 -25.29 -11.73
N ILE A 11 -12.82 -25.87 -12.85
CA ILE A 11 -11.56 -25.46 -13.50
C ILE A 11 -11.63 -23.99 -13.93
N VAL A 12 -12.74 -23.58 -14.57
CA VAL A 12 -12.94 -22.18 -14.97
C VAL A 12 -12.91 -21.27 -13.75
N LEU A 13 -13.58 -21.64 -12.65
CA LEU A 13 -13.60 -20.84 -11.43
C LEU A 13 -12.21 -20.71 -10.80
N VAL A 14 -11.42 -21.79 -10.76
CA VAL A 14 -10.02 -21.76 -10.28
C VAL A 14 -9.14 -20.87 -11.16
N VAL A 15 -9.28 -20.97 -12.49
CA VAL A 15 -8.54 -20.11 -13.42
C VAL A 15 -8.90 -18.63 -13.22
N VAL A 16 -10.19 -18.33 -13.06
CA VAL A 16 -10.66 -16.96 -12.79
C VAL A 16 -10.09 -16.47 -11.46
N VAL A 17 -10.21 -17.23 -10.38
CA VAL A 17 -9.66 -16.86 -9.07
C VAL A 17 -8.14 -16.67 -9.12
N GLY A 18 -7.42 -17.56 -9.81
CA GLY A 18 -5.97 -17.45 -10.01
C GLY A 18 -5.60 -16.19 -10.80
N PHE A 19 -6.33 -15.87 -11.87
CA PHE A 19 -6.14 -14.64 -12.63
C PHE A 19 -6.41 -13.39 -11.79
N LEU A 20 -7.50 -13.38 -11.02
CA LEU A 20 -7.83 -12.29 -10.09
C LEU A 20 -6.72 -12.11 -9.05
N TYR A 21 -6.19 -13.19 -8.49
CA TYR A 21 -5.08 -13.15 -7.52
C TYR A 21 -3.78 -12.61 -8.14
N LEU A 22 -3.41 -13.03 -9.34
CA LEU A 22 -2.24 -12.48 -10.03
C LEU A 22 -2.40 -10.99 -10.36
N ARG A 23 -3.64 -10.60 -10.72
CA ARG A 23 -3.96 -9.24 -11.11
C ARG A 23 -3.98 -8.29 -9.90
N TRP A 24 -4.68 -8.67 -8.85
CA TRP A 24 -5.06 -7.81 -7.72
C TRP A 24 -4.51 -8.24 -6.37
N GLY A 25 -3.82 -9.38 -6.30
CA GLY A 25 -3.28 -9.92 -5.06
C GLY A 25 -2.17 -9.08 -4.43
N PRO A 26 -1.60 -9.59 -3.32
CA PRO A 26 -0.57 -8.92 -2.56
C PRO A 26 0.69 -8.66 -3.40
N LYS A 27 1.23 -7.45 -3.30
CA LYS A 27 2.45 -7.00 -3.96
C LYS A 27 3.32 -6.23 -2.96
N SER A 28 4.61 -6.21 -3.24
CA SER A 28 5.59 -5.41 -2.52
C SER A 28 6.27 -4.48 -3.52
N TRP A 29 6.33 -3.19 -3.19
CA TRP A 29 6.99 -2.18 -4.00
C TRP A 29 8.14 -1.57 -3.23
N GLU A 30 9.30 -1.49 -3.86
CA GLU A 30 10.44 -0.73 -3.33
C GLU A 30 10.34 0.73 -3.82
N VAL A 31 10.11 1.64 -2.89
CA VAL A 31 9.78 3.04 -3.19
C VAL A 31 10.38 3.99 -2.15
N GLN A 32 10.66 5.22 -2.55
CA GLN A 32 10.97 6.33 -1.64
C GLN A 32 9.69 7.11 -1.34
N ILE A 33 9.42 7.39 -0.08
CA ILE A 33 8.23 8.16 0.33
C ILE A 33 8.55 9.64 0.24
N THR A 34 7.83 10.35 -0.62
CA THR A 34 8.02 11.79 -0.86
C THR A 34 6.99 12.64 -0.13
N GLY A 35 5.86 12.07 0.25
CA GLY A 35 4.80 12.79 0.95
C GLY A 35 3.70 11.89 1.48
N ALA A 36 2.95 12.40 2.45
CA ALA A 36 1.76 11.73 2.96
C ALA A 36 0.72 12.74 3.43
N THR A 37 -0.51 12.62 2.92
CA THR A 37 -1.61 13.56 3.17
C THR A 37 -2.87 12.81 3.59
N GLY A 38 -3.68 13.39 4.48
CA GLY A 38 -4.99 12.90 4.86
C GLY A 38 -5.70 13.97 5.68
N ASP A 39 -6.96 14.27 5.35
CA ASP A 39 -7.71 15.36 5.98
C ASP A 39 -8.65 14.90 7.10
N GLY A 40 -8.80 13.58 7.28
CA GLY A 40 -9.66 12.97 8.30
C GLY A 40 -11.16 13.24 8.14
N ARG A 41 -11.56 14.10 7.20
CA ARG A 41 -12.97 14.46 6.94
C ARG A 41 -13.58 13.55 5.89
N ASP A 42 -12.82 13.22 4.84
CA ASP A 42 -13.22 12.31 3.78
C ASP A 42 -12.29 11.08 3.70
N VAL A 43 -11.81 10.58 4.86
CA VAL A 43 -11.18 9.26 5.11
C VAL A 43 -10.08 8.76 4.15
N GLN A 44 -9.64 9.56 3.18
CA GLN A 44 -8.68 9.17 2.15
C GLN A 44 -7.28 9.59 2.56
N TYR A 45 -6.46 8.60 2.91
CA TYR A 45 -5.05 8.75 3.22
C TYR A 45 -4.22 8.45 1.98
N ARG A 46 -3.49 9.46 1.51
CA ARG A 46 -2.62 9.39 0.35
C ARG A 46 -1.16 9.24 0.79
N ILE A 47 -0.45 8.26 0.23
CA ILE A 47 1.00 8.12 0.35
C ILE A 47 1.59 8.32 -1.04
N GLU A 48 2.43 9.34 -1.17
CA GLU A 48 3.11 9.70 -2.40
C GLU A 48 4.51 9.09 -2.39
N THR A 49 4.84 8.38 -3.46
CA THR A 49 6.11 7.69 -3.56
C THR A 49 6.68 7.76 -4.97
N VAL A 50 7.99 7.54 -5.06
CA VAL A 50 8.72 7.35 -6.32
C VAL A 50 9.36 5.97 -6.27
N LYS A 51 9.26 5.18 -7.34
CA LYS A 51 9.90 3.87 -7.41
C LYS A 51 11.41 4.01 -7.30
N ALA A 52 12.04 3.13 -6.52
CA ALA A 52 13.48 3.16 -6.34
C ALA A 52 14.20 3.02 -7.69
N GLY A 53 15.19 3.90 -7.93
CA GLY A 53 16.01 3.89 -9.14
C GLY A 53 15.32 4.43 -10.40
N THR A 54 14.11 5.00 -10.31
CA THR A 54 13.41 5.62 -11.45
C THR A 54 12.78 6.96 -11.09
N ALA A 55 12.15 7.62 -12.06
CA ALA A 55 11.31 8.80 -11.84
C ALA A 55 9.81 8.48 -11.78
N ASP A 56 9.45 7.19 -11.77
CA ASP A 56 8.05 6.75 -11.78
C ASP A 56 7.40 7.01 -10.43
N THR A 57 6.33 7.80 -10.43
CA THR A 57 5.51 8.00 -9.24
C THR A 57 4.56 6.83 -9.03
N LEU A 58 4.40 6.42 -7.77
CA LEU A 58 3.39 5.47 -7.33
C LEU A 58 2.64 6.08 -6.14
N ILE A 59 1.34 6.23 -6.29
CA ILE A 59 0.48 6.83 -5.28
C ILE A 59 -0.38 5.71 -4.68
N PHE A 60 -0.31 5.56 -3.36
CA PHE A 60 -1.22 4.71 -2.61
C PHE A 60 -2.34 5.56 -2.03
N ARG A 61 -3.58 5.06 -2.12
CA ARG A 61 -4.75 5.70 -1.52
C ARG A 61 -5.48 4.70 -0.63
N ASN A 62 -5.22 4.81 0.66
CA ASN A 62 -5.93 4.10 1.70
C ASN A 62 -7.21 4.87 2.06
N GLU A 63 -8.28 4.17 2.39
CA GLU A 63 -9.57 4.79 2.75
C GLU A 63 -10.23 3.93 3.81
N ASP A 64 -10.47 4.40 5.03
CA ASP A 64 -11.08 3.55 6.05
C ASP A 64 -12.57 3.29 5.72
N ALA A 65 -12.87 2.17 5.07
CA ALA A 65 -14.22 1.82 4.61
C ALA A 65 -15.17 1.33 5.73
N GLY A 66 -14.79 1.50 7.00
CA GLY A 66 -15.53 0.94 8.13
C GLY A 66 -15.73 -0.59 8.01
N PHE A 67 -16.96 -1.07 8.25
CA PHE A 67 -17.34 -2.50 8.18
C PHE A 67 -18.01 -2.89 6.85
N THR A 68 -17.88 -2.10 5.78
CA THR A 68 -18.46 -2.48 4.49
C THR A 68 -17.55 -3.45 3.73
N PRO A 69 -18.00 -4.68 3.40
CA PRO A 69 -17.24 -5.57 2.53
C PRO A 69 -17.14 -4.94 1.13
N PRO A 70 -16.03 -5.12 0.39
CA PRO A 70 -15.06 -6.21 0.49
C PRO A 70 -13.68 -5.84 1.06
N TYR A 71 -13.48 -4.61 1.57
CA TYR A 71 -12.13 -4.10 1.88
C TYR A 71 -12.04 -3.60 3.31
N PHE A 72 -11.67 -4.51 4.21
CA PHE A 72 -11.24 -4.19 5.55
C PHE A 72 -9.95 -3.37 5.51
N LYS A 73 -10.07 -2.06 5.77
CA LYS A 73 -8.92 -1.15 5.90
C LYS A 73 -8.92 -0.63 7.32
N PHE A 74 -8.30 -1.41 8.20
CA PHE A 74 -8.05 -1.04 9.57
C PHE A 74 -6.67 -0.35 9.59
N ASP A 75 -6.60 0.85 10.17
CA ASP A 75 -5.35 1.55 10.51
C ASP A 75 -4.68 2.42 9.40
N SER A 76 -5.47 3.00 8.48
CA SER A 76 -4.92 3.90 7.45
C SER A 76 -4.25 5.15 8.04
N ALA A 77 -4.80 5.68 9.13
CA ALA A 77 -4.24 6.82 9.85
C ALA A 77 -2.83 6.53 10.40
N ARG A 78 -2.60 5.33 10.95
CA ARG A 78 -1.25 4.93 11.40
C ARG A 78 -0.31 4.76 10.23
N LEU A 79 -0.74 4.13 9.13
CA LEU A 79 0.11 3.99 7.94
C LEU A 79 0.52 5.35 7.39
N GLN A 80 -0.40 6.33 7.37
CA GLN A 80 -0.09 7.70 7.00
C GLN A 80 0.93 8.34 7.95
N SER A 81 0.77 8.15 9.27
CA SER A 81 1.71 8.67 10.27
C SER A 81 3.11 8.06 10.10
N ILE A 82 3.21 6.75 9.87
CA ILE A 82 4.47 6.05 9.58
C ILE A 82 5.09 6.59 8.28
N ALA A 83 4.30 6.73 7.21
CA ALA A 83 4.78 7.26 5.93
C ALA A 83 5.36 8.66 6.09
N ARG A 84 4.63 9.56 6.76
CA ARG A 84 5.09 10.93 7.03
C ARG A 84 6.40 10.94 7.80
N ARG A 85 6.53 10.11 8.83
CA ARG A 85 7.76 10.00 9.63
C ARG A 85 8.93 9.48 8.80
N VAL A 86 8.73 8.44 8.00
CA VAL A 86 9.77 7.88 7.13
C VAL A 86 10.25 8.92 6.12
N GLY A 87 9.33 9.64 5.47
CA GLY A 87 9.67 10.71 4.53
C GLY A 87 10.45 11.87 5.17
N GLN A 88 10.19 12.17 6.45
CA GLN A 88 10.92 13.20 7.19
C GLN A 88 12.28 12.73 7.72
N ALA A 89 12.34 11.55 8.32
CA ALA A 89 13.53 11.05 9.00
C ALA A 89 14.55 10.42 8.04
N CYS A 90 14.09 9.90 6.90
CA CYS A 90 14.91 9.16 5.94
C CYS A 90 14.46 9.41 4.49
N PRO A 91 14.43 10.67 4.00
CA PRO A 91 13.91 11.01 2.67
C PRO A 91 14.62 10.25 1.53
N GLU A 92 15.92 10.01 1.66
CA GLU A 92 16.74 9.33 0.64
C GLU A 92 16.62 7.80 0.67
N LYS A 93 15.97 7.20 1.67
CA LYS A 93 15.94 5.74 1.82
C LYS A 93 14.74 5.13 1.12
N ALA A 94 15.02 4.19 0.23
CA ALA A 94 14.01 3.29 -0.29
C ALA A 94 13.48 2.38 0.83
N VAL A 95 12.17 2.15 0.80
CA VAL A 95 11.44 1.31 1.74
C VAL A 95 10.51 0.37 0.97
N HIS A 96 10.15 -0.75 1.60
CA HIS A 96 9.19 -1.65 0.99
C HIS A 96 7.79 -1.33 1.49
N ILE A 97 6.90 -0.96 0.58
CA ILE A 97 5.47 -0.84 0.86
C ILE A 97 4.82 -2.13 0.38
N ASN A 98 4.16 -2.85 1.30
CA ASN A 98 3.33 -3.98 0.92
C ASN A 98 1.89 -3.52 0.79
N GLY A 99 1.17 -4.11 -0.15
CA GLY A 99 -0.19 -3.70 -0.44
C GLY A 99 -0.83 -4.59 -1.49
N TYR A 100 -1.98 -4.14 -1.99
CA TYR A 100 -2.71 -4.85 -3.03
C TYR A 100 -3.43 -3.84 -3.93
N GLY A 101 -3.94 -4.34 -5.05
CA GLY A 101 -4.60 -3.49 -6.03
C GLY A 101 -3.66 -2.95 -7.10
N LEU A 102 -4.22 -2.10 -7.95
CA LEU A 102 -3.57 -1.58 -9.14
C LEU A 102 -3.90 -0.12 -9.34
N ARG A 103 -2.94 0.58 -9.95
CA ARG A 103 -3.19 1.92 -10.46
C ARG A 103 -3.95 1.82 -11.78
N ILE A 104 -5.20 2.27 -11.79
CA ILE A 104 -6.02 2.41 -13.00
C ILE A 104 -6.51 3.87 -13.08
N PRO A 105 -5.82 4.74 -13.85
CA PRO A 105 -6.11 6.19 -13.94
C PRO A 105 -7.55 6.52 -14.27
N TRP A 106 -8.10 5.90 -15.30
CA TRP A 106 -9.43 6.20 -15.82
C TRP A 106 -10.58 5.76 -14.90
N LEU A 107 -10.35 4.79 -14.01
CA LEU A 107 -11.32 4.36 -12.99
C LEU A 107 -11.10 5.03 -11.63
N ASN A 108 -10.19 6.01 -11.53
CA ASN A 108 -9.80 6.62 -10.25
C ASN A 108 -9.37 5.57 -9.19
N MET A 109 -8.80 4.44 -9.64
CA MET A 109 -8.35 3.36 -8.76
C MET A 109 -6.87 3.49 -8.44
N PHE A 110 -6.55 3.32 -7.16
CA PHE A 110 -5.20 3.36 -6.62
C PHE A 110 -4.94 2.09 -5.80
N PRO A 111 -3.69 1.62 -5.74
CA PRO A 111 -3.32 0.55 -4.83
C PRO A 111 -3.51 0.98 -3.37
N ASN A 112 -3.76 0.01 -2.50
CA ASN A 112 -3.83 0.19 -1.05
C ASN A 112 -2.55 -0.33 -0.40
N ALA A 113 -1.99 0.44 0.53
CA ALA A 113 -0.89 -0.03 1.38
C ALA A 113 -1.45 -0.78 2.60
N VAL A 114 -0.78 -1.85 3.01
CA VAL A 114 -1.10 -2.60 4.24
C VAL A 114 0.03 -2.54 5.26
N SER A 115 1.27 -2.35 4.81
CA SER A 115 2.42 -2.16 5.70
C SER A 115 3.54 -1.40 5.01
N ILE A 116 4.35 -0.72 5.82
CA ILE A 116 5.54 0.01 5.39
C ILE A 116 6.72 -0.57 6.17
N ASN A 117 7.57 -1.29 5.46
CA ASN A 117 8.81 -1.86 5.96
C ASN A 117 9.94 -0.87 5.71
N ALA A 118 10.20 -0.04 6.71
CA ALA A 118 11.30 0.91 6.75
C ALA A 118 12.29 0.55 7.86
N PRO A 119 13.58 0.97 7.76
CA PRO A 119 14.54 0.80 8.83
C PRO A 119 14.01 1.36 10.16
N GLU A 120 14.30 0.71 11.27
CA GLU A 120 13.71 1.04 12.57
C GLU A 120 13.98 2.50 12.98
N ARG A 121 15.18 3.01 12.70
CA ARG A 121 15.56 4.43 12.93
C ARG A 121 14.65 5.44 12.21
N CYS A 122 14.07 5.06 11.07
CA CYS A 122 13.18 5.92 10.28
C CYS A 122 11.74 5.90 10.82
N ARG A 123 11.43 4.96 11.72
CA ARG A 123 10.09 4.79 12.32
C ARG A 123 10.05 5.19 13.79
N LYS A 124 11.19 5.17 14.48
CA LYS A 124 11.32 5.59 15.88
C LYS A 124 11.19 7.11 16.02
N ALA A 125 10.74 7.56 17.19
CA ALA A 125 10.85 8.95 17.56
C ALA A 125 12.34 9.32 17.71
N PRO A 126 12.75 10.53 17.31
CA PRO A 126 14.07 11.04 17.68
C PRO A 126 14.20 11.00 19.20
N THR A 127 15.24 10.35 19.71
CA THR A 127 15.62 10.48 21.11
C THR A 127 16.59 11.66 21.22
N GLU A 128 16.46 12.49 22.26
CA GLU A 128 17.22 13.75 22.43
C GLU A 128 18.74 13.58 22.30
N ASN A 129 19.26 12.39 22.58
CA ASN A 129 20.70 12.07 22.50
C ASN A 129 21.23 11.82 21.07
N ALA A 130 20.37 11.69 20.06
CA ALA A 130 20.81 11.49 18.67
C ALA A 130 21.13 12.81 17.93
N ALA A 131 20.69 13.96 18.48
CA ALA A 131 20.86 15.27 17.86
C ALA A 131 22.20 15.97 18.21
N VAL A 132 23.01 15.40 19.11
CA VAL A 132 24.21 16.04 19.67
C VAL A 132 25.50 15.65 18.95
N HIS A 133 25.46 14.75 17.96
CA HIS A 133 26.65 14.23 17.27
C HIS A 133 26.74 14.61 15.78
N HIS A 134 26.27 15.81 15.42
CA HIS A 134 26.54 16.41 14.11
C HIS A 134 27.37 17.68 14.25
#